data_AF-A0A1W9QLQ2-F1
#
_entry.id   AF-A0A1W9QLQ2-F1
#
_cell.length_a   1.000
_cell.length_b   1.000
_cell.length_c   1.000
_cell.angle_alpha   90.00
_cell.angle_beta   90.00
_cell.angle_gamma   90.00
#
_symmetry.space_group_name_H-M   'P 1'
#
loop_
_entity.id
_entity.type
_entity.pdbx_description
1 polymer ?
#
loop_
_entity_poly.entity_id
_entity_poly.type
_entity_poly.pdbx_seq_one_letter_code
_entity_poly.pdbx_strand_id
1 'polypeptide(L)' 'MLQKNIHGYIVNYKNNALKGVEHLAYVLSFDEAFSLFQAAQISGNVKFEDRAGRNFTLKSKTIGTFLLEKRSGW' A
#
# COMPACT_ATOMS: atom_id res chain seq x y z
N MET A 1 -6.34 -11.57 -8.90
CA MET A 1 -5.45 -10.69 -8.11
C MET A 1 -4.83 -9.71 -9.10
N LEU A 2 -4.70 -8.43 -8.75
CA LEU A 2 -4.15 -7.38 -9.60
C LEU A 2 -2.76 -6.98 -9.12
N GLN A 3 -1.96 -6.38 -10.00
CA GLN A 3 -0.60 -5.92 -9.72
C GLN A 3 -0.39 -4.51 -10.28
N LYS A 4 0.41 -3.69 -9.58
CA LYS A 4 0.86 -2.39 -10.06
C LYS A 4 2.29 -2.09 -9.60
N ASN A 5 3.10 -1.46 -10.46
CA ASN A 5 4.37 -0.87 -10.05
C ASN A 5 4.10 0.54 -9.49
N ILE A 6 4.55 0.81 -8.27
CA ILE A 6 4.46 2.10 -7.60
C ILE A 6 5.86 2.50 -7.18
N HIS A 7 6.44 3.50 -7.86
CA HIS A 7 7.77 4.03 -7.54
C HIS A 7 8.88 2.96 -7.45
N GLY A 8 8.83 1.92 -8.28
CA GLY A 8 9.79 0.82 -8.28
C GLY A 8 9.39 -0.38 -7.43
N TYR A 9 8.30 -0.29 -6.65
CA TYR A 9 7.79 -1.37 -5.83
C TYR A 9 6.63 -2.10 -6.50
N ILE A 10 6.62 -3.44 -6.40
CA ILE A 10 5.53 -4.26 -6.93
C ILE A 10 4.45 -4.38 -5.84
N VAL A 11 3.25 -3.89 -6.14
CA VAL A 11 2.11 -3.96 -5.21
C VAL A 11 1.03 -4.86 -5.79
N ASN A 12 0.80 -5.98 -5.12
CA ASN A 12 -0.29 -6.92 -5.41
C ASN A 12 -1.53 -6.56 -4.58
N TYR A 13 -2.72 -6.67 -5.15
CA TYR A 13 -3.96 -6.26 -4.47
C TYR A 13 -5.20 -6.93 -5.07
N LYS A 14 -6.34 -6.84 -4.37
CA LYS A 14 -7.67 -7.20 -4.89
C LYS A 14 -8.42 -5.92 -5.28
N ASN A 15 -9.45 -6.00 -6.12
CA ASN A 15 -10.21 -4.82 -6.59
C ASN A 15 -10.72 -3.92 -5.46
N ASN A 16 -11.08 -4.49 -4.31
CA ASN A 16 -11.53 -3.72 -3.14
C ASN A 16 -10.45 -2.81 -2.52
N ALA A 17 -9.17 -3.03 -2.82
CA ALA A 17 -8.04 -2.22 -2.37
C ALA A 17 -7.55 -1.21 -3.43
N LEU A 18 -8.22 -1.10 -4.57
CA LEU A 18 -7.82 -0.20 -5.67
C LEU A 18 -7.60 1.25 -5.19
N LYS A 19 -8.46 1.74 -4.30
CA LYS A 19 -8.36 3.10 -3.77
C LYS A 19 -7.09 3.34 -2.94
N GLY A 20 -6.61 2.33 -2.21
CA GLY A 20 -5.34 2.41 -1.50
C GLY A 20 -4.15 2.39 -2.47
N VAL A 21 -4.25 1.65 -3.58
CA VAL A 21 -3.25 1.67 -4.65
C VAL A 21 -3.18 3.03 -5.34
N GLU A 22 -4.32 3.62 -5.68
CA GLU A 22 -4.39 4.97 -6.24
C GLU A 22 -3.83 6.00 -5.26
N HIS A 23 -4.11 5.84 -3.96
CA HIS A 23 -3.59 6.72 -2.93
C HIS A 23 -2.06 6.68 -2.86
N LEU A 24 -1.47 5.48 -2.78
CA LEU A 24 -0.02 5.27 -2.78
C LEU A 24 0.66 5.78 -4.06
N ALA A 25 0.00 5.64 -5.22
CA ALA A 25 0.62 5.93 -6.52
C ALA A 25 0.50 7.39 -6.96
N TYR A 26 -0.56 8.08 -6.55
CA TYR A 26 -0.93 9.37 -7.15
C TYR A 26 -1.32 10.46 -6.15
N VAL A 27 -1.56 10.11 -4.88
CA VAL A 27 -2.06 11.06 -3.89
C VAL A 27 -1.00 11.42 -2.86
N LEU A 28 -0.22 10.42 -2.43
CA LEU A 28 0.97 10.65 -1.63
C LEU A 28 2.10 11.18 -2.52
N SER A 29 2.92 12.05 -1.95
CA SER A 29 4.23 12.35 -2.51
C SER A 29 5.11 11.09 -2.53
N PHE A 30 6.18 11.14 -3.32
CA PHE A 30 7.15 10.05 -3.37
C PHE A 30 7.70 9.71 -1.98
N ASP A 31 8.07 10.71 -1.19
CA ASP A 31 8.65 10.51 0.14
C ASP A 31 7.66 9.88 1.13
N GLU A 32 6.40 10.31 1.10
CA GLU A 32 5.34 9.72 1.94
C GLU A 32 5.08 8.25 1.56
N ALA A 33 4.95 7.96 0.26
CA ALA A 33 4.77 6.59 -0.21
C ALA A 33 5.99 5.73 0.12
N PHE A 34 7.20 6.24 -0.10
CA PHE A 34 8.47 5.56 0.21
C PHE A 34 8.56 5.23 1.71
N SER A 35 8.19 6.17 2.58
CA SER A 35 8.15 5.97 4.03
C SER A 35 7.26 4.78 4.41
N LEU A 36 6.10 4.63 3.76
CA LEU A 36 5.20 3.49 3.98
C LEU A 36 5.79 2.17 3.48
N PHE A 37 6.43 2.16 2.30
CA PHE A 37 7.10 0.96 1.78
C PHE A 37 8.26 0.54 2.70
N GLN A 38 9.07 1.50 3.15
CA GLN A 38 10.18 1.24 4.05
C GLN A 38 9.69 0.71 5.41
N ALA A 39 8.66 1.33 5.99
CA ALA A 39 8.05 0.85 7.22
C ALA A 39 7.50 -0.59 7.07
N ALA A 40 6.80 -0.88 5.98
CA ALA A 40 6.33 -2.23 5.69
C ALA A 40 7.46 -3.24 5.48
N GLN A 41 8.57 -2.81 4.86
CA GLN A 41 9.75 -3.65 4.64
C GLN A 41 10.44 -4.02 5.95
N ILE A 42 10.54 -3.07 6.89
CA ILE A 42 11.20 -3.25 8.20
C ILE A 42 10.30 -4.04 9.15
N SER A 43 9.03 -3.65 9.29
CA SER A 43 8.11 -4.21 10.29
C SER A 43 7.27 -5.37 9.76
N GLY A 44 7.43 -5.75 8.48
CA GLY A 44 6.63 -6.74 7.78
C GLY A 44 5.26 -6.22 7.33
N ASN A 45 4.71 -5.18 7.97
CA ASN A 45 3.53 -4.46 7.50
C ASN A 45 3.45 -3.03 8.04
N VAL A 46 2.69 -2.18 7.35
CA VAL A 46 2.29 -0.86 7.84
C VAL A 46 0.80 -0.63 7.58
N LYS A 47 0.15 0.11 8.46
CA LYS A 47 -1.24 0.54 8.31
C LYS A 47 -1.25 2.00 7.86
N PHE A 48 -2.15 2.33 6.95
CA PHE A 48 -2.41 3.71 6.57
C PHE A 48 -3.88 3.91 6.26
N GLU A 49 -4.27 5.18 6.19
CA GLU A 49 -5.60 5.64 5.80
C GLU A 49 -5.46 6.51 4.55
N ASP A 50 -6.42 6.45 3.64
CA ASP A 50 -6.48 7.41 2.54
C ASP A 50 -7.31 8.64 2.90
N ARG A 51 -7.35 9.64 2.00
CA ARG A 51 -8.08 10.90 2.22
C ARG A 51 -9.59 10.74 2.44
N ALA A 52 -10.17 9.58 2.16
CA ALA A 52 -11.59 9.31 2.34
C ALA A 52 -11.89 8.48 3.60
N GLY A 53 -10.92 8.33 4.51
CA GLY A 53 -11.09 7.55 5.74
C GLY A 53 -10.99 6.03 5.53
N ARG A 54 -10.59 5.57 4.34
CA ARG A 54 -10.52 4.13 4.06
C ARG A 54 -9.22 3.57 4.61
N ASN A 55 -9.33 2.47 5.33
CA ASN A 55 -8.23 1.87 6.05
C ASN A 55 -7.58 0.75 5.23
N PHE A 56 -6.24 0.76 5.15
CA PHE A 56 -5.46 -0.25 4.43
C PHE A 56 -4.32 -0.80 5.28
N THR A 57 -3.84 -1.99 4.90
CA THR A 57 -2.61 -2.60 5.40
C THR A 57 -1.74 -2.97 4.21
N LEU A 58 -0.53 -2.44 4.17
CA LEU A 58 0.50 -2.80 3.21
C LEU A 58 1.44 -3.81 3.89
N LYS A 59 1.54 -5.02 3.34
CA LYS A 59 2.35 -6.12 3.89
C LYS A 59 3.55 -6.36 2.98
N SER A 60 4.75 -6.41 3.54
CA SER A 60 5.92 -6.90 2.81
C SER A 60 5.79 -8.41 2.60
N LYS A 61 6.12 -8.87 1.39
CA LYS A 61 6.17 -10.31 1.06
C LYS A 61 7.61 -10.76 0.87
N THR A 62 8.33 -10.02 0.05
CA THR A 62 9.76 -10.15 -0.22
C THR A 62 10.31 -8.76 -0.49
N ILE A 63 11.64 -8.62 -0.58
CA ILE A 63 12.27 -7.33 -0.89
C ILE A 63 11.65 -6.74 -2.16
N GLY A 64 11.08 -5.54 -2.03
CA GLY A 64 10.50 -4.80 -3.15
C GLY A 64 9.10 -5.26 -3.60
N THR A 65 8.53 -6.28 -2.97
CA THR A 65 7.18 -6.81 -3.31
C THR A 65 6.25 -6.76 -2.11
N PHE A 66 5.07 -6.17 -2.32
CA PHE A 66 4.08 -5.91 -1.29
C PHE A 66 2.70 -6.46 -1.67
N LEU A 67 1.91 -6.73 -0.64
CA LEU A 67 0.48 -7.04 -0.74
C LEU A 67 -0.30 -5.94 -0.03
N LEU A 68 -1.21 -5.28 -0.75
CA LEU A 68 -2.13 -4.30 -0.18
C LEU A 68 -3.49 -4.93 0.06
N GLU A 69 -3.97 -4.82 1.30
CA GLU A 69 -5.28 -5.29 1.73
C GLU A 69 -6.09 -4.12 2.28
N LYS A 70 -7.34 -3.99 1.81
CA LYS A 70 -8.31 -3.10 2.44
C LYS A 70 -8.74 -3.72 3.76
N ARG A 71 -8.70 -2.93 4.83
CA ARG A 71 -9.31 -3.29 6.11
C ARG A 71 -10.77 -2.86 6.07
N SER A 72 -11.66 -3.78 6.39
CA SER A 72 -13.03 -3.41 6.76
C SER A 72 -12.94 -2.57 8.03
N GLY A 73 -13.56 -1.38 8.03
CA GLY A 73 -13.83 -0.67 9.28
C GLY A 73 -14.80 -1.49 10.13
N TRP A 74 -14.82 -1.21 11.43
CA TRP A 74 -15.77 -1.78 12.38
C TRP A 74 -17.22 -1.63 11.90
#